data_AF-A0A965U318-F1
#
_entry.id   AF-A0A965U318-F1
#
_cell.length_a   1.000
_cell.length_b   1.000
_cell.length_c   1.000
_cell.angle_alpha   90.00
_cell.angle_beta   90.00
_cell.angle_gamma   90.00
#
_symmetry.space_group_name_H-M   'P 1'
#
loop_
_entity.id
_entity.type
_entity.pdbx_description
1 polymer ?
#
loop_
_entity_poly.entity_id
_entity_poly.type
_entity_poly.pdbx_seq_one_letter_code
_entity_poly.pdbx_strand_id
1 'polypeptide(L)'
;MDNQLTFHETLTVEQFKAAQRVDKIQVKQNPKTNKLFFTFGSKTGAVAVKGIPAHPMVSEVEAPDGSTFWLLHEEGTGSAPVLATF
;
A
#
# COMPACT_ATOMS: atom_id res chain seq x y z
N MET A 1 -16.81 -10.76 13.79
CA MET A 1 -16.94 -9.60 12.89
C MET A 1 -15.54 -9.27 12.44
N ASP A 2 -15.06 -10.03 11.48
CA ASP A 2 -13.70 -9.93 11.00
C ASP A 2 -13.63 -8.75 10.02
N ASN A 3 -13.33 -7.56 10.55
CA ASN A 3 -12.98 -6.38 9.76
C ASN A 3 -11.57 -6.56 9.14
N GLN A 4 -11.35 -7.69 8.49
CA GLN A 4 -10.09 -7.98 7.82
C GLN A 4 -10.10 -7.31 6.45
N LEU A 5 -9.07 -6.49 6.19
CA LEU A 5 -8.77 -6.03 4.85
C LEU A 5 -8.36 -7.27 4.03
N THR A 6 -9.00 -7.47 2.88
CA THR A 6 -8.64 -8.55 1.96
C THR A 6 -7.52 -8.06 1.06
N PHE A 7 -6.39 -8.74 1.04
CA PHE A 7 -5.25 -8.40 0.18
C PHE A 7 -5.37 -9.21 -1.12
N HIS A 8 -5.49 -8.53 -2.25
CA HIS A 8 -5.66 -9.16 -3.56
C HIS A 8 -4.32 -9.43 -4.24
N GLU A 9 -3.50 -8.39 -4.38
CA GLU A 9 -2.20 -8.45 -5.06
C GLU A 9 -1.18 -7.63 -4.28
N THR A 10 0.05 -8.12 -4.20
CA THR A 10 1.19 -7.40 -3.63
C THR A 10 2.23 -7.18 -4.71
N LEU A 11 2.55 -5.91 -4.96
CA LEU A 11 3.52 -5.47 -5.97
C LEU A 11 4.66 -4.72 -5.31
N THR A 12 5.87 -4.84 -5.83
CA THR A 12 6.95 -3.91 -5.50
C THR A 12 6.60 -2.50 -5.97
N VAL A 13 7.22 -1.47 -5.39
CA VAL A 13 7.06 -0.08 -5.88
C VAL A 13 7.39 0.06 -7.36
N GLU A 14 8.35 -0.70 -7.88
CA GLU A 14 8.72 -0.67 -9.30
C GLU A 14 7.65 -1.31 -10.19
N GLN A 15 7.14 -2.48 -9.81
CA GLN A 15 6.04 -3.13 -10.52
C GLN A 15 4.77 -2.28 -10.47
N PHE A 16 4.46 -1.69 -9.32
CA PHE A 16 3.33 -0.79 -9.17
C PHE A 16 3.46 0.45 -10.07
N LYS A 17 4.65 1.07 -10.14
CA LYS A 17 4.93 2.18 -11.07
C LYS A 17 4.69 1.77 -12.52
N ALA A 18 5.19 0.59 -12.91
CA ALA A 18 5.02 0.07 -14.27
C ALA A 18 3.54 -0.23 -14.58
N ALA A 19 2.82 -0.87 -13.65
CA ALA A 19 1.41 -1.22 -13.79
C ALA A 19 0.50 0.02 -13.87
N GLN A 20 0.72 1.00 -12.99
CA GLN A 20 -0.05 2.25 -12.98
C GLN A 20 0.45 3.27 -14.00
N ARG A 21 1.56 2.99 -14.69
CA ARG A 21 2.26 3.91 -15.61
C ARG A 21 2.54 5.27 -14.98
N VAL A 22 3.10 5.24 -13.77
CA VAL A 22 3.47 6.45 -13.02
C VAL A 22 4.99 6.52 -12.86
N ASP A 23 5.55 7.72 -13.04
CA ASP A 23 7.01 7.90 -12.93
C ASP A 23 7.51 7.75 -11.49
N LYS A 24 6.72 8.19 -10.52
CA LYS A 24 7.08 8.19 -9.10
C LYS A 24 5.87 8.16 -8.19
N ILE A 25 6.09 7.63 -6.99
CA ILE A 25 5.18 7.74 -5.86
C ILE A 25 5.75 8.73 -4.85
N GLN A 26 4.90 9.54 -4.23
CA GLN A 26 5.31 10.47 -3.19
C GLN A 26 4.58 10.16 -1.91
N VAL A 27 5.32 9.80 -0.86
CA VAL A 27 4.75 9.63 0.48
C VAL A 27 4.63 11.01 1.13
N LYS A 28 3.45 11.32 1.62
CA LYS A 28 3.08 12.56 2.30
C LYS A 28 2.48 12.23 3.65
N GLN A 29 2.80 13.05 4.65
CA GLN A 29 2.19 12.95 5.98
C GLN A 29 1.14 14.04 6.11
N ASN A 30 -0.03 13.68 6.62
CA ASN A 30 -1.03 14.67 6.98
C ASN A 30 -0.62 15.31 8.32
N PRO A 31 -0.29 16.61 8.36
CA PRO A 31 0.16 17.26 9.60
C PRO A 31 -0.95 17.34 10.67
N LYS A 32 -2.23 17.22 10.28
CA LYS A 32 -3.37 17.27 11.20
C LYS A 32 -3.67 15.93 11.87
N THR A 33 -3.49 14.82 11.15
CA THR A 33 -3.87 13.48 11.63
C THR A 33 -2.69 12.54 11.87
N ASN A 34 -1.46 12.97 11.52
CA ASN A 34 -0.24 12.15 11.50
C ASN A 34 -0.35 10.88 10.66
N LYS A 35 -1.38 10.77 9.81
CA LYS A 35 -1.54 9.64 8.88
C LYS A 35 -0.65 9.85 7.67
N LEU A 36 0.04 8.79 7.27
CA LEU A 36 0.84 8.75 6.05
C LEU A 36 -0.04 8.25 4.90
N PHE A 37 0.08 8.92 3.77
CA PHE A 37 -0.57 8.58 2.51
C PHE A 37 0.43 8.76 1.38
N PHE A 38 0.30 8.00 0.31
CA PHE A 38 1.17 8.16 -0.85
C PHE A 38 0.35 8.55 -2.06
N THR A 39 0.86 9.46 -2.88
CA THR A 39 0.23 9.88 -4.13
C THR A 39 0.97 9.29 -5.30
N PHE A 40 0.24 8.76 -6.27
CA PHE A 40 0.76 8.16 -7.49
C PHE A 40 -0.08 8.62 -8.69
N GLY A 41 0.54 9.32 -9.64
CA GLY A 41 -0.20 9.98 -10.72
C GLY A 41 -1.31 10.88 -10.18
N SER A 42 -2.56 10.59 -10.56
CA SER A 42 -3.76 11.32 -10.11
C SER A 42 -4.50 10.65 -8.93
N LYS A 43 -3.97 9.57 -8.38
CA LYS A 43 -4.59 8.77 -7.30
C LYS A 43 -3.78 8.84 -6.00
N THR A 44 -4.41 8.46 -4.90
CA THR A 44 -3.81 8.43 -3.57
C THR A 44 -4.06 7.06 -2.92
N GLY A 45 -3.06 6.52 -2.25
CA GLY A 45 -3.14 5.32 -1.43
C GLY A 45 -2.73 5.57 0.02
N ALA A 46 -2.98 4.59 0.88
CA ALA A 46 -2.68 4.63 2.30
C ALA A 46 -1.28 4.06 2.58
N VAL A 47 -0.62 4.50 3.65
CA VAL A 47 0.65 3.92 4.09
C VAL A 47 0.44 3.28 5.46
N ALA A 48 0.71 1.97 5.57
CA ALA A 48 0.58 1.22 6.83
C ALA A 48 1.73 1.51 7.79
N VAL A 49 2.93 1.76 7.27
CA VAL A 49 4.14 1.99 8.06
C VAL A 49 4.19 3.42 8.60
N LYS A 50 4.70 3.59 9.83
CA LYS A 50 5.00 4.90 10.44
C LYS A 50 6.35 5.49 10.00
N GLY A 51 6.93 5.02 8.90
CA GLY A 51 8.28 5.39 8.45
C GLY A 51 8.53 5.12 6.97
N ILE A 52 9.76 5.37 6.50
CA ILE A 52 10.19 5.01 5.14
C ILE A 52 10.55 3.53 5.15
N PRO A 53 9.83 2.67 4.42
CA PRO A 53 10.14 1.26 4.38
C PRO A 53 11.45 1.00 3.61
N ALA A 54 12.23 0.00 4.05
CA ALA A 54 13.47 -0.42 3.37
C ALA A 54 13.14 -1.18 2.07
N HIS A 55 12.17 -2.08 2.14
CA HIS A 55 11.58 -2.80 1.01
C HIS A 55 10.10 -2.39 0.88
N PRO A 56 9.82 -1.26 0.22
CA PRO A 56 8.46 -0.77 0.06
C PRO A 56 7.64 -1.70 -0.87
N MET A 57 6.56 -2.25 -0.34
CA MET A 57 5.58 -3.07 -1.08
C MET A 57 4.23 -2.35 -1.13
N VAL A 58 3.54 -2.46 -2.25
CA VAL A 58 2.24 -1.87 -2.52
C VAL A 58 1.25 -2.98 -2.75
N SER A 59 0.30 -3.14 -1.83
CA SER A 59 -0.75 -4.16 -1.96
C SER A 59 -2.10 -3.54 -2.29
N GLU A 60 -2.84 -4.16 -3.20
CA GLU A 60 -4.25 -3.85 -3.40
C GLU A 60 -5.05 -4.50 -2.28
N VAL A 61 -5.74 -3.68 -1.50
CA VAL A 61 -6.59 -4.15 -0.40
C VAL A 61 -8.03 -3.74 -0.62
N GLU A 62 -8.94 -4.65 -0.32
CA GLU A 62 -10.37 -4.40 -0.30
C GLU A 62 -10.84 -4.23 1.15
N ALA A 63 -11.46 -3.08 1.41
CA ALA A 63 -12.12 -2.83 2.67
C ALA A 63 -13.43 -3.62 2.77
N PRO A 64 -13.92 -3.89 3.99
CA PRO A 64 -15.20 -4.58 4.20
C PRO A 64 -16.42 -3.88 3.56
N ASP A 65 -16.28 -2.61 3.18
CA ASP A 65 -17.31 -1.85 2.47
C ASP A 65 -17.31 -2.10 0.94
N GLY A 66 -16.42 -2.96 0.45
CA GLY A 66 -16.22 -3.25 -0.98
C GLY A 66 -15.31 -2.25 -1.69
N SER A 67 -14.75 -1.27 -0.98
CA SER A 67 -13.83 -0.28 -1.57
C SER A 67 -12.41 -0.85 -1.66
N THR A 68 -11.86 -0.85 -2.87
CA THR A 68 -10.45 -1.23 -3.10
C THR A 68 -9.55 0.00 -3.03
N PHE A 69 -8.43 -0.11 -2.31
CA PHE A 69 -7.41 0.92 -2.26
C PHE A 69 -6.01 0.31 -2.20
N TRP A 70 -5.02 1.11 -2.55
CA TRP A 70 -3.63 0.70 -2.50
C TRP A 70 -3.03 1.01 -1.14
N LEU A 71 -2.39 0.02 -0.54
CA LEU A 71 -1.73 0.11 0.76
C LEU A 71 -0.22 -0.10 0.59
N LEU A 72 0.56 0.92 0.90
CA LEU A 72 2.02 0.85 0.96
C LEU A 72 2.44 0.35 2.34
N HIS A 73 3.17 -0.74 2.41
CA HIS A 73 3.68 -1.33 3.64
C HIS A 73 5.12 -1.84 3.46
N GLU A 74 5.81 -2.14 4.55
CA GLU A 74 7.08 -2.88 4.48
C GLU A 74 6.77 -4.33 4.13
N GLU A 75 7.60 -4.94 3.30
CA GLU A 75 7.63 -6.38 3.11
C GLU A 75 7.53 -7.14 4.46
N GLY A 76 6.61 -8.09 4.55
CA GLY A 76 6.36 -8.88 5.76
C GLY A 76 5.55 -8.20 6.88
N THR A 77 5.21 -6.91 6.77
CA THR A 77 4.35 -6.20 7.75
C THR A 77 2.94 -5.91 7.28
N GLY A 78 2.69 -6.01 5.98
CA GLY A 78 1.32 -6.03 5.47
C GLY A 78 0.70 -7.31 6.00
N SER A 79 -0.44 -7.21 6.68
CA SER A 79 -1.18 -8.36 7.21
C SER A 79 -1.62 -9.40 6.15
N ALA A 80 -1.15 -9.27 4.91
CA ALA A 80 -1.13 -10.32 3.91
C ALA A 80 -0.20 -11.45 4.37
N PRO A 81 -0.72 -12.68 4.58
CA PRO A 81 0.14 -13.82 4.85
C PRO A 81 1.10 -14.02 3.68
N VAL A 82 2.39 -14.20 3.96
CA VAL A 82 3.36 -14.64 2.97
C VAL A 82 3.00 -16.09 2.61
N LEU A 83 2.39 -16.29 1.44
CA LEU A 83 1.94 -17.61 0.98
C LEU A 83 3.09 -18.44 0.37
N ALA A 84 4.13 -17.78 -0.14
CA ALA A 84 5.37 -18.43 -0.60
C ALA A 84 6.52 -17.43 -0.65
N THR A 85 7.73 -17.91 -0.36
CA THR A 85 9.01 -17.21 -0.60
C THR A 85 9.80 -18.10 -1.55
N PHE A 86 10.23 -17.56 -2.70
CA PHE A 86 11.04 -18.27 -3.69
C PHE A 86 12.47 -17.77 -3.67
#